data_AF-A0A0Q5US65-F1
#
_entry.id   AF-A0A0Q5US65-F1
#
_cell.length_a   1.000
_cell.length_b   1.000
_cell.length_c   1.000
_cell.angle_alpha   90.00
_cell.angle_beta   90.00
_cell.angle_gamma   90.00
#
_symmetry.space_group_name_H-M   'P 1'
#
loop_
_entity.id
_entity.type
_entity.pdbx_description
1 polymer ?
#
loop_
_entity_poly.entity_id
_entity_poly.type
_entity_poly.pdbx_seq_one_letter_code
_entity_poly.pdbx_strand_id
1 'polypeptide(L)'
;MNTLVRTYLIELARKRTNQTVNYQKLSDDCKLGFKMENPFHRKELGLLLGDISRYEHMSERPLLSALVLRAGDNNEGDGFYKLSEELGYGKWQKLKEEGIFEIIQINKCIEFWTNDSNYKSFK
;
A
#
# COMPACT_ATOMS: atom_id res chain seq x y z
N MET A 1 10.70 6.48 8.26
CA MET A 1 9.48 5.70 7.92
C MET A 1 8.33 6.16 8.81
N ASN A 2 7.15 6.43 8.23
CA ASN A 2 5.96 6.82 9.00
C ASN A 2 5.31 5.59 9.67
N THR A 3 5.44 5.48 10.99
CA THR A 3 4.96 4.33 11.77
C THR A 3 3.44 4.30 11.95
N LEU A 4 2.78 5.45 11.91
CA LEU A 4 1.32 5.56 12.06
C LEU A 4 0.61 4.95 10.86
N VAL A 5 0.96 5.40 9.65
CA VAL A 5 0.38 4.90 8.40
C VAL A 5 0.69 3.42 8.21
N ARG A 6 1.93 3.01 8.51
CA ARG A 6 2.33 1.60 8.46
C ARG A 6 1.47 0.73 9.38
N THR A 7 1.33 1.13 10.65
CA THR A 7 0.49 0.40 11.61
C THR A 7 -0.96 0.33 11.13
N TYR A 8 -1.51 1.45 10.66
CA TYR A 8 -2.86 1.50 10.12
C TYR A 8 -3.07 0.49 8.99
N LEU A 9 -2.13 0.39 8.04
CA LEU A 9 -2.23 -0.54 6.90
C LEU A 9 -2.09 -2.00 7.34
N ILE A 10 -1.25 -2.31 8.34
CA ILE A 10 -1.14 -3.66 8.91
C ILE A 10 -2.46 -4.06 9.59
N GLU A 11 -3.04 -3.16 10.39
CA GLU A 11 -4.33 -3.41 11.04
C GLU A 11 -5.47 -3.52 10.02
N LEU A 12 -5.42 -2.73 8.93
CA LEU A 12 -6.36 -2.82 7.81
C LEU A 12 -6.30 -4.20 7.15
N ALA A 13 -5.10 -4.73 6.91
CA ALA A 13 -4.88 -6.05 6.31
C ALA A 13 -5.53 -7.18 7.13
N ARG A 14 -5.61 -7.01 8.46
CA ARG A 14 -6.16 -8.01 9.39
C ARG A 14 -7.68 -7.97 9.55
N LYS A 15 -8.36 -6.99 8.97
CA LYS A 15 -9.83 -6.92 9.04
C LYS A 15 -10.47 -8.10 8.30
N ARG A 16 -11.65 -8.51 8.73
CA ARG A 16 -12.41 -9.61 8.08
C ARG A 16 -13.01 -9.21 6.73
N THR A 17 -13.30 -7.93 6.54
CA THR A 17 -13.87 -7.35 5.30
C THR A 17 -13.26 -5.96 5.07
N ASN A 18 -13.32 -5.46 3.84
CA ASN A 18 -12.83 -4.13 3.45
C ASN A 18 -11.36 -3.90 3.85
N GLN A 19 -10.48 -4.81 3.39
CA GLN A 19 -9.03 -4.81 3.70
C GLN A 19 -8.22 -3.86 2.81
N THR A 20 -8.89 -3.04 2.01
CA THR A 20 -8.29 -1.98 1.20
C THR A 20 -8.87 -0.62 1.60
N VAL A 21 -8.13 0.45 1.32
CA VAL A 21 -8.51 1.83 1.66
C VAL A 21 -8.21 2.74 0.48
N ASN A 22 -8.97 3.82 0.33
CA ASN A 22 -8.61 4.83 -0.66
C ASN A 22 -7.65 5.88 -0.09
N TYR A 23 -6.93 6.58 -0.96
CA TYR A 23 -5.93 7.59 -0.54
C TYR A 23 -6.50 8.69 0.38
N GLN A 24 -7.72 9.17 0.12
CA GLN A 24 -8.32 10.22 0.95
C GLN A 24 -8.68 9.68 2.34
N LYS A 25 -9.32 8.51 2.39
CA LYS A 25 -9.69 7.84 3.63
C LYS A 25 -8.48 7.48 4.48
N LEU A 26 -7.38 7.04 3.85
CA LEU A 26 -6.11 6.82 4.53
C LEU A 26 -5.60 8.10 5.19
N SER A 27 -5.63 9.21 4.45
CA SER A 27 -5.21 10.52 4.98
C SER A 27 -6.06 10.95 6.16
N ASP A 28 -7.38 10.80 6.05
CA ASP A 28 -8.34 11.20 7.08
C ASP A 28 -8.16 10.34 8.35
N ASP A 29 -8.08 9.02 8.20
CA ASP A 29 -7.95 8.08 9.33
C ASP A 29 -6.60 8.24 10.06
N CYS A 30 -5.54 8.55 9.31
CA CYS A 30 -4.21 8.84 9.87
C CYS A 30 -4.01 10.32 10.23
N LYS A 31 -5.04 11.18 10.07
CA LYS A 31 -5.01 12.62 10.37
C LYS A 31 -3.83 13.36 9.71
N LEU A 32 -3.48 13.00 8.49
CA LEU A 32 -2.32 13.56 7.78
C LEU A 32 -2.60 14.96 7.21
N GLY A 33 -3.88 15.35 7.09
CA GLY A 33 -4.28 16.65 6.52
C GLY A 33 -4.07 16.75 5.00
N PHE A 34 -3.82 15.64 4.32
CA PHE A 34 -3.69 15.61 2.87
C PHE A 34 -5.06 15.64 2.20
N LYS A 35 -5.11 16.33 1.06
CA LYS A 35 -6.30 16.51 0.24
C LYS A 35 -6.00 15.96 -1.13
N MET A 36 -6.71 14.93 -1.54
CA MET A 36 -6.43 14.22 -2.79
C MET A 36 -6.76 15.04 -4.03
N GLU A 37 -7.44 16.18 -3.90
CA GLU A 37 -7.60 17.17 -4.97
C GLU A 37 -6.28 17.91 -5.25
N ASN A 38 -5.42 18.09 -4.24
CA ASN A 38 -4.15 18.78 -4.37
C ASN A 38 -3.05 17.84 -4.93
N PRO A 39 -2.50 18.09 -6.13
CA PRO A 39 -1.41 17.28 -6.71
C PRO A 39 -0.18 17.15 -5.82
N PHE A 40 0.17 18.20 -5.06
CA PHE A 40 1.31 18.16 -4.15
C PHE A 40 1.06 17.18 -3.00
N HIS A 41 -0.10 17.24 -2.36
CA HIS A 41 -0.50 16.30 -1.31
C HIS A 41 -0.58 14.85 -1.80
N ARG A 42 -1.06 14.63 -3.04
CA ARG A 42 -1.04 13.30 -3.66
C ARG A 42 0.38 12.76 -3.81
N LYS A 43 1.31 13.61 -4.25
CA LYS A 43 2.73 13.23 -4.41
C LYS A 43 3.37 12.90 -3.07
N GLU A 44 3.18 13.74 -2.06
CA GLU A 44 3.72 13.51 -0.71
C GLU A 44 3.20 12.20 -0.10
N LEU A 45 1.90 11.91 -0.22
CA LEU A 45 1.33 10.66 0.24
C LEU A 45 1.90 9.45 -0.53
N GLY A 46 2.11 9.59 -1.85
CA GLY A 46 2.75 8.57 -2.67
C GLY A 46 4.20 8.27 -2.24
N LEU A 47 4.99 9.30 -1.93
CA LEU A 47 6.35 9.14 -1.41
C LEU A 47 6.36 8.44 -0.05
N LEU A 48 5.46 8.86 0.85
CA LEU A 48 5.31 8.24 2.17
C LEU A 48 4.96 6.74 2.06
N LEU A 49 4.04 6.38 1.17
CA LEU A 49 3.69 4.98 0.91
C LEU A 49 4.84 4.21 0.27
N GLY A 50 5.59 4.86 -0.62
CA GLY A 50 6.82 4.31 -1.19
C GLY A 50 7.84 3.94 -0.11
N ASP A 51 8.12 4.86 0.81
CA ASP A 51 9.07 4.62 1.90
C ASP A 51 8.66 3.46 2.81
N ILE A 52 7.36 3.33 3.11
CA ILE A 52 6.83 2.20 3.89
C ILE A 52 7.03 0.88 3.13
N SER A 53 6.65 0.83 1.86
CA SER A 53 6.75 -0.37 1.05
C SER A 53 8.20 -0.78 0.77
N ARG A 54 9.13 0.17 0.62
CA ARG A 54 10.57 -0.14 0.57
C ARG A 54 11.06 -0.79 1.85
N TYR A 55 10.66 -0.26 3.00
CA TYR A 55 11.02 -0.83 4.29
C TYR A 55 10.50 -2.26 4.46
N GLU A 56 9.25 -2.52 4.08
CA GLU A 56 8.72 -3.89 4.07
C GLU A 56 9.51 -4.80 3.13
N HIS A 57 9.76 -4.35 1.91
CA HIS A 57 10.48 -5.14 0.91
C HIS A 57 11.91 -5.48 1.38
N MET A 58 12.63 -4.54 1.99
CA MET A 58 13.96 -4.79 2.59
C MET A 58 13.92 -5.82 3.72
N SER A 59 12.76 -6.01 4.36
CA SER A 59 12.52 -7.02 5.39
C SER A 59 11.93 -8.31 4.83
N GLU A 60 11.93 -8.48 3.50
CA GLU A 60 11.29 -9.60 2.78
C GLU A 60 9.78 -9.72 3.02
N ARG A 61 9.11 -8.60 3.27
CA ARG A 61 7.66 -8.52 3.54
C ARG A 61 6.90 -7.93 2.35
N PRO A 62 5.59 -8.20 2.22
CA PRO A 62 4.76 -7.65 1.16
C PRO A 62 4.61 -6.13 1.22
N LEU A 63 4.35 -5.52 0.06
CA LEU A 63 4.20 -4.07 -0.09
C LEU A 63 2.86 -3.59 0.51
N LEU A 64 2.90 -2.90 1.64
CA LEU A 64 1.69 -2.36 2.28
C LEU A 64 0.93 -1.34 1.41
N SER A 65 1.64 -0.64 0.51
CA SER A 65 1.00 0.28 -0.45
C SER A 65 0.03 -0.41 -1.42
N ALA A 66 0.09 -1.74 -1.57
CA ALA A 66 -0.88 -2.50 -2.36
C ALA A 66 -2.31 -2.40 -1.80
N LEU A 67 -2.47 -2.12 -0.50
CA LEU A 67 -3.80 -1.97 0.11
C LEU A 67 -4.44 -0.59 -0.15
N VAL A 68 -3.74 0.31 -0.87
CA VAL A 68 -4.17 1.70 -1.07
C VAL A 68 -4.60 1.94 -2.52
N LEU A 69 -5.90 2.09 -2.71
CA LEU A 69 -6.54 2.18 -4.02
C LEU A 69 -6.97 3.61 -4.34
N ARG A 70 -7.11 3.93 -5.62
CA ARG A 70 -7.73 5.18 -6.06
C ARG A 70 -9.25 5.11 -5.88
N ALA A 71 -9.83 6.25 -5.53
CA ALA A 71 -11.28 6.37 -5.49
C ALA A 71 -11.84 6.39 -6.92
N GLY A 72 -12.91 5.62 -7.16
CA GLY A 72 -13.66 5.61 -8.42
C GLY A 72 -13.47 4.33 -9.23
N ASP A 73 -12.22 3.98 -9.56
CA ASP A 73 -11.89 2.79 -10.34
C ASP A 73 -11.38 1.61 -9.49
N ASN A 74 -11.15 1.83 -8.19
CA ASN A 74 -10.58 0.84 -7.25
C ASN A 74 -9.24 0.25 -7.72
N ASN A 75 -8.52 0.96 -8.60
CA ASN A 75 -7.20 0.55 -9.07
C ASN A 75 -6.10 1.28 -8.30
N GLU A 76 -4.91 0.72 -8.26
CA GLU A 76 -3.72 1.39 -7.74
C GLU A 76 -3.31 2.55 -8.65
N GLY A 77 -2.66 3.55 -8.05
CA GLY A 77 -2.04 4.63 -8.82
C GLY A 77 -0.77 4.15 -9.51
N ASP A 78 -0.38 4.83 -10.60
CA ASP A 78 0.87 4.56 -11.33
C ASP A 78 2.11 4.52 -10.43
N GLY A 79 2.09 5.25 -9.30
CA GLY A 79 3.16 5.24 -8.31
C GLY A 79 3.41 3.86 -7.71
N PHE A 80 2.38 3.04 -7.51
CA PHE A 80 2.53 1.67 -7.01
C PHE A 80 3.28 0.77 -8.00
N TYR A 81 2.90 0.82 -9.28
CA TYR A 81 3.57 0.03 -10.32
C TYR A 81 5.01 0.49 -10.57
N LYS A 82 5.25 1.82 -10.56
CA LYS A 82 6.61 2.38 -10.68
C LYS A 82 7.49 1.97 -9.51
N LEU A 83 6.97 2.03 -8.28
CA LEU A 83 7.68 1.51 -7.12
C LEU A 83 7.99 0.01 -7.27
N SER A 84 7.03 -0.77 -7.77
CA SER A 84 7.22 -2.20 -7.99
C SER A 84 8.31 -2.48 -9.03
N GLU A 85 8.41 -1.67 -10.08
CA GLU A 85 9.52 -1.75 -11.03
C GLU A 85 10.87 -1.45 -10.37
N GLU A 86 10.94 -0.38 -9.57
CA GLU A 86 12.15 0.00 -8.83
C GLU A 86 12.59 -1.07 -7.82
N LEU A 87 11.64 -1.84 -7.29
CA LEU A 87 11.88 -2.97 -6.38
C LEU A 87 12.15 -4.30 -7.12
N GLY A 88 12.22 -4.29 -8.45
CA GLY A 88 12.63 -5.45 -9.25
C GLY A 88 11.50 -6.42 -9.61
N TYR A 89 10.22 -6.05 -9.44
CA TYR A 89 9.10 -6.92 -9.82
C TYR A 89 8.85 -7.01 -11.34
N GLY A 90 9.42 -6.10 -12.13
CA GLY A 90 9.27 -6.06 -13.59
C GLY A 90 8.83 -4.68 -14.09
N LYS A 91 8.68 -4.54 -15.42
CA LYS A 91 8.35 -3.24 -16.04
C LYS A 91 6.96 -2.75 -15.63
N TRP A 92 6.85 -1.52 -15.13
CA TRP A 92 5.61 -1.03 -14.52
C TRP A 92 4.42 -1.02 -15.48
N GLN A 93 4.62 -0.71 -16.77
CA GLN A 93 3.55 -0.72 -17.76
C GLN A 93 2.99 -2.13 -17.95
N LYS A 94 3.87 -3.14 -17.95
CA LYS A 94 3.48 -4.55 -18.12
C LYS A 94 2.72 -5.05 -16.89
N LEU A 95 3.22 -4.73 -15.70
CA LEU A 95 2.55 -5.08 -14.43
C LEU A 95 1.13 -4.51 -14.38
N LYS A 96 0.94 -3.28 -14.87
CA LYS A 96 -0.36 -2.61 -14.94
C LYS A 96 -1.28 -3.20 -16.02
N GLU A 97 -0.74 -3.53 -17.19
CA GLU A 97 -1.50 -4.09 -18.30
C GLU A 97 -2.01 -5.51 -18.00
N GLU A 98 -1.22 -6.30 -17.26
CA GLU A 98 -1.59 -7.66 -16.87
C GLU A 98 -2.84 -7.72 -15.97
N GLY A 99 -3.11 -6.66 -15.19
CA GLY A 99 -4.33 -6.54 -14.37
C GLY A 99 -4.49 -7.62 -13.27
N ILE A 100 -3.43 -8.36 -12.97
CA ILE A 100 -3.41 -9.40 -11.93
C ILE A 100 -2.38 -9.12 -10.85
N PHE A 101 -1.39 -8.29 -11.14
CA PHE A 101 -0.24 -8.08 -10.26
C PHE A 101 -0.69 -7.44 -8.93
N GLU A 102 -1.54 -6.42 -9.01
CA GLU A 102 -2.11 -5.75 -7.86
C GLU A 102 -2.89 -6.70 -6.95
N ILE A 103 -3.75 -7.53 -7.52
CA ILE A 103 -4.56 -8.51 -6.78
C ILE A 103 -3.64 -9.50 -6.06
N ILE A 104 -2.58 -9.95 -6.72
CA ILE A 104 -1.57 -10.83 -6.11
C ILE A 104 -0.89 -10.13 -4.93
N GLN A 105 -0.51 -8.86 -5.05
CA GLN A 105 0.15 -8.12 -3.97
C GLN A 105 -0.78 -7.84 -2.79
N ILE A 106 -2.05 -7.50 -3.05
CA ILE A 106 -3.09 -7.34 -2.03
C ILE A 106 -3.22 -8.65 -1.24
N ASN A 107 -3.40 -9.77 -1.93
CA ASN A 107 -3.59 -11.07 -1.29
C ASN A 107 -2.35 -11.48 -0.48
N LYS A 108 -1.14 -11.33 -1.02
CA LYS A 108 0.11 -11.57 -0.28
C LYS A 108 0.19 -10.72 0.99
N CYS A 109 -0.18 -9.45 0.90
CA CYS A 109 -0.18 -8.54 2.04
C CYS A 109 -1.17 -8.97 3.12
N ILE A 110 -2.40 -9.31 2.72
CA ILE A 110 -3.45 -9.82 3.61
C ILE A 110 -3.01 -11.12 4.28
N GLU A 111 -2.56 -12.10 3.51
CA GLU A 111 -2.12 -13.41 4.01
C GLU A 111 -0.97 -13.27 5.00
N PHE A 112 0.03 -12.45 4.67
CA PHE A 112 1.20 -12.24 5.52
C PHE A 112 0.84 -11.60 6.85
N TRP A 113 0.02 -10.54 6.85
CA TRP A 113 -0.31 -9.80 8.07
C TRP A 113 -1.44 -10.40 8.88
N THR A 114 -2.28 -11.25 8.27
CA THR A 114 -3.30 -12.04 8.99
C THR A 114 -2.65 -13.18 9.78
N ASN A 115 -1.49 -13.67 9.35
CA ASN A 115 -0.72 -14.65 10.13
C ASN A 115 -0.28 -14.06 11.49
N ASP A 116 -0.72 -14.70 12.59
CA ASP A 116 -0.46 -14.22 13.94
C ASP A 116 1.01 -14.22 14.34
N SER A 117 1.83 -15.14 13.80
CA SER A 117 3.27 -15.17 14.08
C SER A 117 3.97 -13.96 13.45
N ASN A 118 3.64 -13.65 12.20
CA ASN A 118 4.17 -12.46 11.50
C ASN A 118 3.73 -11.18 12.22
N TYR A 119 2.46 -11.09 12.62
CA TYR A 119 1.94 -9.93 13.34
C TYR A 119 2.58 -9.75 14.72
N LYS A 120 2.80 -10.84 15.48
CA LYS A 120 3.49 -10.77 16.78
C LYS A 120 4.93 -10.28 16.65
N SER A 121 5.62 -10.56 15.54
CA SER A 121 6.97 -10.04 15.30
C SER A 121 7.01 -8.52 15.05
N PHE A 122 5.84 -7.91 14.83
CA PHE A 122 5.68 -6.47 14.66
C PHE A 122 5.29 -5.74 15.97
N LYS A 123 4.67 -6.43 16.92
CA LYS A 123 4.09 -5.87 18.16
C LYS A 123 5.08 -5.82 19.31
#